data_AF-A0A165WVW1-F1
#
_entry.id   AF-A0A165WVW1-F1
#
_cell.length_a   1.000
_cell.length_b   1.000
_cell.length_c   1.000
_cell.angle_alpha   90.00
_cell.angle_beta   90.00
_cell.angle_gamma   90.00
#
_symmetry.space_group_name_H-M   'P 1'
#
loop_
_entity.id
_entity.type
_entity.pdbx_description
1 polymer ?
#
loop_
_entity_poly.entity_id
_entity_poly.type
_entity_poly.pdbx_seq_one_letter_code
_entity_poly.pdbx_strand_id
1 'polypeptide(L)'
;MSSRAPRKCIRVAEHPPPQTTNIPTKFTLDYFDVDFCNECLVMRDRAHYVDSGVTLPLVSECGTTVKENLEWSELSDNAFMEKFGYEIREQYNVPTEEELAAVDEYDADKELPYEEYEDDEVDE
;
A
#
# COMPACT_ATOMS: atom_id res chain seq x y z
N MET A 1 5.35 13.36 55.15
CA MET A 1 4.73 14.31 54.20
C MET A 1 5.41 14.11 52.85
N SER A 2 4.74 13.46 51.89
CA SER A 2 5.31 13.14 50.58
C SER A 2 4.97 14.26 49.59
N SER A 3 5.97 15.07 49.23
CA SER A 3 5.86 16.09 48.20
C SER A 3 6.03 15.43 46.83
N ARG A 4 4.93 15.21 46.10
CA ARG A 4 5.01 14.91 44.67
C ARG A 4 5.07 16.23 43.91
N ALA A 5 6.20 16.46 43.24
CA ALA A 5 6.36 17.59 42.34
C ALA A 5 5.29 17.56 41.23
N PRO A 6 4.74 18.73 40.82
CA PRO A 6 3.73 18.79 39.76
C PRO A 6 4.35 18.33 38.44
N ARG A 7 3.78 17.26 37.86
CA ARG A 7 4.11 16.81 36.50
C ARG A 7 3.52 17.80 35.52
N LYS A 8 4.37 18.59 34.85
CA LYS A 8 3.95 19.48 33.78
C LYS A 8 3.63 18.62 32.56
N CYS A 9 2.36 18.56 32.17
CA CYS A 9 1.95 17.90 30.95
C CYS A 9 2.48 18.74 29.77
N ILE A 10 3.46 18.21 29.04
CA ILE A 10 3.92 18.82 27.79
C ILE A 10 2.83 18.51 26.78
N ARG A 11 2.06 19.52 26.36
CA ARG A 11 1.23 19.40 25.17
C ARG A 11 2.18 19.29 23.99
N VAL A 12 2.29 18.08 23.44
CA VAL A 12 2.97 17.86 22.16
C VAL A 12 2.19 18.66 21.14
N ALA A 13 2.90 19.49 20.35
CA ALA A 13 2.27 20.22 19.25
C ALA A 13 1.60 19.22 18.30
N GLU A 14 0.47 19.61 17.68
CA GLU A 14 -0.17 18.78 16.67
C GLU A 14 0.84 18.44 15.57
N HIS A 15 0.91 17.16 15.21
CA HIS A 15 1.80 16.72 14.15
C HIS A 15 1.38 17.39 12.84
N PRO A 16 2.32 17.92 12.04
CA PRO A 16 1.98 18.41 10.71
C PRO A 16 1.34 17.28 9.90
N PRO A 17 0.40 17.59 9.00
CA PRO A 17 -0.20 16.58 8.15
C PRO A 17 0.91 15.87 7.35
N PRO A 18 0.80 14.55 7.14
CA PRO A 18 1.80 13.81 6.39
C PRO A 18 1.99 14.42 5.00
N GLN A 19 3.23 14.74 4.65
CA GLN A 19 3.60 15.36 3.36
C GLN A 19 4.02 14.34 2.30
N THR A 20 4.10 13.06 2.64
CA THR A 20 4.50 12.01 1.71
C THR A 20 3.37 11.70 0.74
N THR A 21 3.45 12.27 -0.46
CA THR A 21 2.57 11.96 -1.61
C THR A 21 3.09 10.79 -2.44
N ASN A 22 4.32 10.34 -2.20
CA ASN A 22 4.94 9.28 -2.98
C ASN A 22 4.70 7.94 -2.28
N ILE A 23 3.65 7.26 -2.72
CA ILE A 23 3.39 5.87 -2.36
C ILE A 23 4.56 5.05 -2.91
N PRO A 24 5.22 4.20 -2.10
CA PRO A 24 6.24 3.30 -2.62
C PRO A 24 5.65 2.43 -3.74
N THR A 25 6.47 1.97 -4.68
CA THR A 25 6.00 1.09 -5.78
C THR A 25 6.76 -0.24 -5.85
N LYS A 26 7.81 -0.39 -5.04
CA LYS A 26 8.67 -1.58 -4.98
C LYS A 26 8.67 -2.18 -3.58
N PHE A 27 7.47 -2.44 -3.06
CA PHE A 27 7.27 -3.06 -1.76
C PHE A 27 6.29 -4.23 -1.87
N THR A 28 6.30 -5.05 -0.84
CA THR A 28 5.36 -6.15 -0.67
C THR A 28 3.99 -5.60 -0.27
N LEU A 29 2.94 -6.39 -0.52
CA LEU A 29 1.56 -5.96 -0.36
C LEU A 29 1.21 -5.64 1.11
N ASP A 30 1.85 -6.34 2.04
CA ASP A 30 1.78 -6.17 3.49
C ASP A 30 2.54 -4.96 4.05
N TYR A 31 3.10 -4.12 3.17
CA TYR A 31 3.54 -2.77 3.57
C TYR A 31 2.36 -1.92 4.07
N PHE A 32 1.16 -2.16 3.53
CA PHE A 32 -0.07 -1.51 3.99
C PHE A 32 -0.92 -2.49 4.80
N ASP A 33 -1.56 -1.95 5.83
CA ASP A 33 -2.67 -2.62 6.48
C ASP A 33 -3.78 -2.91 5.44
N VAL A 34 -4.46 -4.05 5.59
CA VAL A 34 -5.52 -4.50 4.68
C VAL A 34 -6.58 -3.42 4.48
N ASP A 35 -7.07 -2.84 5.58
CA ASP A 35 -8.09 -1.79 5.54
C ASP A 35 -7.60 -0.55 4.78
N PHE A 36 -6.35 -0.13 5.02
CA PHE A 36 -5.78 1.02 4.32
C PHE A 36 -5.61 0.74 2.83
N CYS A 37 -5.10 -0.44 2.47
CA CYS A 37 -4.94 -0.84 1.07
C CYS A 37 -6.29 -0.87 0.35
N ASN A 38 -7.32 -1.42 0.99
CA ASN A 38 -8.62 -1.62 0.38
C ASN A 38 -9.48 -0.35 0.31
N GLU A 39 -9.38 0.54 1.31
CA GLU A 39 -10.24 1.73 1.42
C GLU A 39 -9.55 3.02 0.96
N CYS A 40 -8.23 3.15 1.15
CA CYS A 40 -7.52 4.41 0.93
C CYS A 40 -6.71 4.43 -0.37
N LEU A 41 -6.23 3.28 -0.85
CA LEU A 41 -5.50 3.22 -2.12
C LEU A 41 -6.46 3.16 -3.29
N VAL A 42 -6.22 4.00 -4.30
CA VAL A 42 -6.96 3.89 -5.56
C VAL A 42 -6.50 2.66 -6.34
N MET A 43 -7.36 2.18 -7.24
CA MET A 43 -7.09 1.00 -8.09
C MET A 43 -5.73 1.07 -8.80
N ARG A 44 -5.37 2.25 -9.34
CA ARG A 44 -4.08 2.49 -9.98
C ARG A 44 -2.89 2.26 -9.05
N ASP A 45 -2.98 2.70 -7.80
CA ASP A 45 -1.89 2.51 -6.84
C ASP A 45 -1.77 1.03 -6.45
N ARG A 46 -2.91 0.32 -6.32
CA ARG A 46 -2.94 -1.12 -6.04
C ARG A 46 -2.41 -1.96 -7.20
N ALA A 47 -2.55 -1.49 -8.44
CA ALA A 47 -2.03 -2.17 -9.63
C ALA A 47 -0.51 -2.43 -9.56
N HIS A 48 0.24 -1.53 -8.90
CA HIS A 48 1.67 -1.71 -8.70
C HIS A 48 2.06 -2.92 -7.83
N TYR A 49 1.10 -3.51 -7.10
CA TYR A 49 1.32 -4.59 -6.16
C TYR A 49 0.74 -5.93 -6.61
N VAL A 50 0.21 -6.03 -7.83
CA VAL A 50 -0.38 -7.27 -8.36
C VAL A 50 0.64 -8.41 -8.37
N ASP A 51 1.88 -8.13 -8.76
CA ASP A 51 2.94 -9.12 -8.78
C ASP A 51 3.71 -9.20 -7.45
N SER A 52 3.36 -8.36 -6.47
CA SER A 52 4.00 -8.36 -5.16
C SER A 52 3.52 -9.53 -4.31
N GLY A 53 4.47 -10.12 -3.58
CA GLY A 53 4.20 -11.09 -2.53
C GLY A 53 3.86 -10.42 -1.19
N VAL A 54 3.78 -11.26 -0.18
CA VAL A 54 3.62 -10.90 1.24
C VAL A 54 4.86 -11.43 1.99
N THR A 55 5.28 -10.74 3.05
CA THR A 55 6.46 -11.11 3.84
C THR A 55 6.17 -11.39 5.31
N LEU A 56 5.01 -10.97 5.82
CA LEU A 56 4.62 -11.09 7.21
C LEU A 56 3.44 -12.06 7.35
N PRO A 57 3.49 -13.02 8.29
CA PRO A 57 2.37 -13.90 8.55
C PRO A 57 1.24 -13.16 9.28
N LEU A 58 0.04 -13.76 9.32
CA LEU A 58 -1.05 -13.23 10.15
C LEU A 58 -0.69 -13.29 11.63
N VAL A 59 -1.27 -12.37 12.39
CA VAL A 59 -1.11 -12.34 13.87
C VAL A 59 -1.60 -13.65 14.51
N SER A 60 -2.57 -14.34 13.91
CA SER A 60 -3.06 -15.65 14.35
C SER A 60 -2.04 -16.79 14.15
N GLU A 61 -1.15 -16.64 13.18
CA GLU A 61 -0.08 -17.60 12.86
C GLU A 61 1.21 -17.34 13.65
N CYS A 62 1.28 -16.19 14.34
CA CYS A 62 2.36 -15.88 15.26
C CYS A 62 2.27 -16.75 16.52
N GLY A 63 3.37 -17.41 16.86
CA GLY A 63 3.50 -18.21 18.07
C GLY A 63 3.60 -17.37 19.34
N THR A 64 3.62 -18.06 20.48
CA THR A 64 3.73 -17.43 21.81
C THR A 64 5.17 -17.24 22.25
N THR A 65 6.09 -17.98 21.64
CA THR A 65 7.52 -17.90 21.92
C THR A 65 8.28 -17.18 20.81
N VAL A 66 9.44 -16.62 21.17
CA VAL A 66 10.34 -16.01 20.18
C VAL A 66 10.75 -17.01 19.11
N LYS A 67 10.95 -18.28 19.49
CA LYS A 67 11.37 -19.33 18.54
C LYS A 67 10.29 -19.59 17.49
N GLU A 68 9.05 -19.81 17.90
CA GLU A 68 7.92 -20.01 16.99
C GLU A 68 7.74 -18.79 16.07
N ASN A 69 7.91 -17.58 16.61
CA ASN A 69 7.84 -16.34 15.83
C ASN A 69 9.02 -16.10 14.88
N LEU A 70 10.08 -16.92 14.92
CA LEU A 70 11.19 -16.84 13.97
C LEU A 70 11.11 -17.92 12.89
N GLU A 71 10.30 -18.96 13.07
CA GLU A 71 10.20 -20.09 12.13
C GLU A 71 9.80 -19.65 10.72
N TRP A 72 8.93 -18.65 10.60
CA TRP A 72 8.52 -18.13 9.28
C TRP A 72 9.64 -17.33 8.60
N SER A 73 10.51 -16.66 9.37
CA SER A 73 11.64 -15.89 8.84
C SER A 73 12.80 -16.75 8.35
N GLU A 74 12.81 -18.03 8.73
CA GLU A 74 13.78 -19.03 8.26
C GLU A 74 13.32 -19.72 6.96
N LEU A 75 12.08 -19.48 6.51
CA LEU A 75 11.56 -20.02 5.25
C LEU A 75 12.11 -19.24 4.06
N SER A 76 12.30 -19.93 2.93
CA SER A 76 12.46 -19.26 1.63
C SER A 76 11.15 -18.58 1.23
N ASP A 77 11.23 -17.48 0.47
CA ASP A 77 10.05 -16.74 -0.03
C ASP A 77 8.96 -17.64 -0.62
N ASN A 78 9.33 -18.62 -1.45
CA ASN A 78 8.36 -19.57 -2.05
C ASN A 78 7.64 -20.42 -0.99
N ALA A 79 8.38 -20.95 -0.03
CA ALA A 79 7.83 -21.75 1.06
C ALA A 79 6.98 -20.90 2.02
N PHE A 80 7.36 -19.64 2.23
CA PHE A 80 6.56 -18.69 2.99
C PHE A 80 5.24 -18.39 2.26
N MET A 81 5.30 -18.09 0.96
CA MET A 81 4.11 -17.80 0.16
C MET A 81 3.14 -18.99 0.10
N GLU A 82 3.66 -20.21 -0.03
CA GLU A 82 2.85 -21.43 -0.03
C GLU A 82 2.18 -21.68 1.33
N LYS A 83 2.88 -21.40 2.43
CA LYS A 83 2.40 -21.68 3.79
C LYS A 83 1.46 -20.61 4.33
N PHE A 84 1.74 -19.32 4.04
CA PHE A 84 1.03 -18.18 4.62
C PHE A 84 0.57 -17.18 3.58
N GLY A 85 1.36 -16.94 2.54
CA GLY A 85 1.17 -15.80 1.65
C GLY A 85 -0.14 -15.80 0.85
N TYR A 86 -0.65 -16.96 0.43
CA TYR A 86 -1.90 -17.01 -0.36
C TYR A 86 -3.12 -16.55 0.44
N GLU A 87 -3.30 -17.04 1.66
CA GLU A 87 -4.42 -16.64 2.54
C GLU A 87 -4.36 -15.15 2.90
N ILE A 88 -3.15 -14.62 3.08
CA ILE A 88 -2.96 -13.19 3.40
C ILE A 88 -3.29 -12.34 2.18
N ARG A 89 -2.81 -12.75 1.00
CA ARG A 89 -3.05 -12.04 -0.26
C ARG A 89 -4.54 -11.97 -0.60
N GLU A 90 -5.34 -12.98 -0.26
CA GLU A 90 -6.79 -12.99 -0.47
C GLU A 90 -7.53 -11.89 0.34
N GLN A 91 -6.93 -11.32 1.38
CA GLN A 91 -7.53 -10.23 2.16
C GLN A 91 -7.42 -8.88 1.45
N TYR A 92 -6.54 -8.77 0.46
CA TYR A 92 -6.33 -7.55 -0.30
C TYR A 92 -7.16 -7.56 -1.58
N ASN A 93 -7.84 -6.44 -1.85
CA ASN A 93 -8.57 -6.20 -3.09
C ASN A 93 -7.59 -5.81 -4.20
N VAL A 94 -6.83 -6.80 -4.68
CA VAL A 94 -5.90 -6.65 -5.80
C VAL A 94 -6.68 -6.54 -7.11
N PRO A 95 -6.38 -5.58 -8.00
CA PRO A 95 -7.07 -5.42 -9.27
C PRO A 95 -7.00 -6.68 -10.14
N THR A 96 -8.11 -6.96 -10.82
CA THR A 96 -8.23 -8.02 -11.83
C THR A 96 -7.53 -7.63 -13.14
N GLU A 97 -7.28 -8.60 -14.02
CA GLU A 97 -6.69 -8.33 -15.35
C GLU A 97 -7.52 -7.33 -16.18
N GLU A 98 -8.85 -7.40 -16.08
CA GLU A 98 -9.75 -6.46 -16.77
C GLU A 98 -9.62 -5.03 -16.22
N GLU A 99 -9.52 -4.89 -14.90
CA GLU A 99 -9.31 -3.60 -14.25
C GLU A 99 -7.93 -3.02 -14.54
N LEU A 100 -6.90 -3.86 -14.66
CA LEU A 100 -5.56 -3.44 -15.07
C LEU A 100 -5.54 -2.89 -16.50
N ALA A 101 -6.20 -3.57 -17.44
CA ALA A 101 -6.32 -3.07 -18.80
C ALA A 101 -7.01 -1.69 -18.88
N ALA A 102 -8.02 -1.46 -18.03
CA ALA A 102 -8.69 -0.16 -17.95
C ALA A 102 -7.78 0.95 -17.37
N VAL A 103 -6.88 0.61 -16.44
CA VAL A 103 -5.85 1.56 -15.95
C VAL A 103 -4.87 1.90 -17.06
N ASP A 104 -4.40 0.90 -17.82
CA ASP A 104 -3.45 1.10 -18.90
C ASP A 104 -4.02 1.96 -20.04
N GLU A 105 -5.29 1.76 -20.41
CA GLU A 105 -5.98 2.57 -21.43
C GLU A 105 -6.11 4.04 -21.00
N TYR A 106 -6.49 4.28 -19.74
CA TYR A 106 -6.58 5.64 -19.19
C TYR A 106 -5.22 6.37 -19.17
N ASP A 107 -4.15 5.64 -18.87
CA ASP A 107 -2.80 6.21 -18.86
C ASP A 107 -2.28 6.54 -20.25
N ALA A 108 -2.61 5.70 -21.25
CA ALA A 108 -2.28 5.96 -22.65
C ALA A 108 -3.00 7.21 -23.20
N ASP A 109 -4.27 7.42 -22.85
CA ASP A 109 -5.06 8.58 -23.30
C ASP A 109 -4.53 9.91 -22.71
N LYS A 110 -4.00 9.86 -21.47
CA LYS A 110 -3.42 11.04 -20.81
C LYS A 110 -2.07 11.48 -21.39
N GLU A 111 -1.35 10.58 -22.06
CA GLU A 111 -0.06 10.90 -22.73
C GLU A 111 -0.23 11.47 -24.14
N LEU A 112 -1.45 11.54 -24.68
CA LEU A 112 -1.68 12.15 -25.98
C LEU A 112 -1.44 13.67 -25.90
N PRO A 113 -0.56 14.24 -26.75
CA PRO A 113 -0.35 15.67 -26.79
C PRO A 113 -1.67 16.36 -27.18
N TYR A 114 -2.04 17.39 -26.43
CA TYR A 114 -3.15 18.27 -26.78
C TYR A 114 -2.87 18.82 -28.18
N GLU A 115 -3.63 18.36 -29.18
CA GLU A 115 -3.64 19.00 -30.49
C GLU A 115 -4.22 20.39 -30.28
N GLU A 116 -3.33 21.39 -30.25
CA GLU A 116 -3.71 22.80 -30.36
C GLU A 116 -4.36 22.93 -31.73
N TYR A 117 -5.70 22.90 -31.76
CA TYR A 117 -6.46 23.26 -32.94
C TYR A 117 -6.05 24.69 -33.29
N GLU A 118 -5.21 24.86 -34.32
CA GLU A 118 -5.03 26.16 -34.95
C GLU A 118 -6.43 26.61 -35.38
N ASP A 119 -6.94 27.62 -34.68
CA ASP A 119 -8.17 28.33 -35.01
C ASP A 119 -7.90 29.04 -36.35
N ASP A 120 -8.12 28.31 -37.44
CA ASP A 120 -8.13 28.88 -38.78
C ASP A 120 -9.23 29.95 -38.79
N GLU A 121 -8.82 31.22 -38.64
CA GLU A 121 -9.70 32.38 -38.74
C GLU A 121 -10.58 32.24 -39.98
N VAL A 122 -11.88 32.03 -39.76
CA VAL A 122 -12.89 32.08 -40.81
C VAL A 122 -13.11 33.57 -41.12
N ASP A 123 -12.27 34.10 -42.01
CA ASP A 123 -12.48 35.40 -42.65
C ASP A 123 -13.72 35.29 -43.56
N GLU A 124 -14.82 35.91 -43.16
CA GLU A 124 -16.03 36.12 -43.98
C GLU A 124 -16.30 37.62 -44.22
#